data_AF-A0A151SM86-F1
#
_entry.id   AF-A0A151SM86-F1
#
_cell.length_a   1.000
_cell.length_b   1.000
_cell.length_c   1.000
_cell.angle_alpha   90.00
_cell.angle_beta   90.00
_cell.angle_gamma   90.00
#
_symmetry.space_group_name_H-M   'P 1'
#
loop_
_entity.id
_entity.type
_entity.pdbx_description
1 polymer ?
#
loop_
_entity_poly.entity_id
_entity_poly.type
_entity_poly.pdbx_seq_one_letter_code
_entity_poly.pdbx_strand_id
1 'polypeptide(L)'
;MASNNISLPSPPVFTGKNYEIWAVKMRAQLRAYDLWEVVETGVEPPPLPENSTVAQMKFHSEQVAKRAKALTILHSAVDDDIFMRISNLDTAKEVWEKLQEEFFGNERTKQMQVLNLKREFEALKMNEVENIKDFMTKLMKVVNQIRLLGEKLPDSRIVEKVLVVLPERFESKISSLEESKGLSKISLTELVNAFQAQEQRRLLRQEEAIESALHVRHKGKGPAMKGKFVGEHAGKDSKKRETFPK
;
A
#
# COMPACT_ATOMS: atom_id res chain seq x y z
N MET A 1 -5.30 -25.47 -32.42
CA MET A 1 -4.67 -24.29 -31.81
C MET A 1 -4.01 -24.73 -30.52
N ALA A 2 -2.78 -24.29 -30.24
CA ALA A 2 -2.10 -24.66 -29.00
C ALA A 2 -2.71 -23.87 -27.83
N SER A 3 -3.31 -24.57 -26.88
CA SER A 3 -3.66 -23.99 -25.59
C SER A 3 -2.37 -23.75 -24.82
N ASN A 4 -1.96 -22.47 -24.70
CA ASN A 4 -0.89 -22.10 -23.80
C ASN A 4 -1.30 -22.47 -22.37
N ASN A 5 -0.70 -23.54 -21.84
CA ASN A 5 -0.79 -23.88 -20.42
C ASN A 5 -0.04 -22.81 -19.63
N ILE A 6 -0.75 -21.72 -19.30
CA ILE A 6 -0.29 -20.76 -18.30
C ILE A 6 -0.27 -21.50 -16.97
N SER A 7 0.91 -21.95 -16.57
CA SER A 7 1.15 -22.45 -15.22
C SER A 7 0.99 -21.27 -14.27
N LEU A 8 -0.19 -21.13 -13.65
CA LEU A 8 -0.38 -20.16 -12.58
C LEU A 8 0.48 -20.59 -11.38
N PRO A 9 1.05 -19.63 -10.62
CA PRO A 9 1.83 -19.95 -9.43
C PRO A 9 1.01 -20.78 -8.45
N SER A 10 1.71 -21.64 -7.70
CA SER A 10 1.11 -22.47 -6.65
C SER A 10 0.27 -21.61 -5.70
N PRO A 11 -0.91 -22.07 -5.25
CA PRO A 11 -1.72 -21.30 -4.32
C PRO A 11 -0.92 -21.01 -3.04
N PRO A 12 -1.07 -19.82 -2.43
CA PRO A 12 -0.46 -19.56 -1.13
C PRO A 12 -1.06 -20.52 -0.10
N VAL A 13 -0.21 -21.28 0.59
CA VAL A 13 -0.65 -22.21 1.65
C VAL A 13 -1.30 -21.40 2.78
N PHE A 14 -2.54 -21.76 3.10
CA PHE A 14 -3.27 -21.18 4.22
C PHE A 14 -2.80 -21.78 5.54
N THR A 15 -2.50 -20.90 6.50
CA THR A 15 -1.95 -21.24 7.82
C THR A 15 -2.81 -20.72 8.97
N GLY A 16 -4.13 -20.69 8.74
CA GLY A 16 -5.13 -20.17 9.69
C GLY A 16 -5.11 -18.64 9.87
N LYS A 17 -4.24 -17.90 9.17
CA LYS A 17 -4.04 -16.45 9.32
C LYS A 17 -4.34 -15.68 8.03
N ASN A 18 -4.93 -14.49 8.16
CA ASN A 18 -5.32 -13.63 7.05
C ASN A 18 -6.22 -14.34 6.02
N TYR A 19 -7.24 -15.06 6.52
CA TYR A 19 -8.15 -15.86 5.71
C TYR A 19 -8.76 -15.06 4.54
N GLU A 20 -9.07 -13.79 4.75
CA GLU A 20 -9.65 -12.91 3.75
C GLU A 20 -8.69 -12.66 2.59
N ILE A 21 -7.39 -12.50 2.87
CA ILE A 21 -6.35 -12.36 1.85
C ILE A 21 -6.17 -13.67 1.09
N TRP A 22 -6.17 -14.81 1.79
CA TRP A 22 -6.08 -16.13 1.17
C TRP A 22 -7.30 -16.40 0.27
N ALA A 23 -8.51 -16.18 0.77
CA ALA A 23 -9.77 -16.42 0.07
C ALA A 23 -9.87 -15.58 -1.21
N VAL A 24 -9.45 -14.31 -1.18
CA VAL A 24 -9.39 -13.47 -2.40
C VAL A 24 -8.43 -14.06 -3.44
N LYS A 25 -7.24 -14.51 -3.03
CA LYS A 25 -6.25 -15.12 -3.93
C LYS A 25 -6.73 -16.46 -4.50
N MET A 26 -7.26 -17.34 -3.64
CA MET A 26 -7.79 -18.65 -4.02
C MET A 26 -8.96 -18.52 -4.99
N ARG A 27 -9.92 -17.63 -4.70
CA ARG A 27 -11.05 -17.33 -5.60
C ARG A 27 -10.57 -16.84 -6.98
N ALA A 28 -9.55 -15.99 -7.03
CA ALA A 28 -8.97 -15.53 -8.29
C ALA A 28 -8.33 -16.68 -9.09
N GLN A 29 -7.61 -17.59 -8.42
CA GLN A 29 -6.98 -18.75 -9.04
C GLN A 29 -8.02 -19.78 -9.55
N LEU A 30 -9.07 -20.07 -8.77
CA LEU A 30 -10.17 -20.95 -9.20
C LEU A 30 -10.92 -20.38 -10.41
N ARG A 31 -11.08 -19.05 -10.50
CA ARG A 31 -11.61 -18.38 -11.69
C ARG A 31 -10.69 -18.50 -12.89
N ALA A 32 -9.38 -18.34 -12.71
CA ALA A 32 -8.39 -18.51 -13.79
C ALA A 32 -8.36 -19.94 -14.38
N TYR A 33 -8.75 -20.94 -13.59
CA TYR A 33 -8.90 -22.33 -14.04
C TYR A 33 -10.33 -22.73 -14.46
N ASP A 34 -11.29 -21.79 -14.47
CA ASP A 34 -12.70 -22.04 -14.79
C ASP A 34 -13.37 -23.09 -13.86
N LEU A 35 -13.08 -22.98 -12.56
CA LEU A 35 -13.51 -23.87 -11.47
C LEU A 35 -14.39 -23.18 -10.41
N TRP A 36 -14.49 -21.86 -10.40
CA TRP A 36 -15.20 -21.15 -9.32
C TRP A 36 -16.70 -21.49 -9.25
N GLU A 37 -17.37 -21.64 -10.39
CA GLU A 37 -18.78 -22.02 -10.46
C GLU A 37 -19.06 -23.36 -9.75
N VAL A 38 -18.11 -24.30 -9.81
CA VAL A 38 -18.21 -25.60 -9.14
C VAL A 38 -18.17 -25.45 -7.61
N VAL A 39 -17.29 -24.57 -7.11
CA VAL A 39 -17.16 -24.28 -5.67
C VAL A 39 -18.35 -23.48 -5.16
N GLU A 40 -18.90 -22.56 -5.96
CA GLU A 40 -20.01 -21.69 -5.59
C GLU A 40 -21.36 -22.42 -5.62
N THR A 41 -21.60 -23.27 -6.62
CA THR A 41 -22.85 -24.04 -6.74
C THR A 41 -22.83 -25.31 -5.90
N GLY A 42 -21.76 -26.11 -6.00
CA GLY A 42 -21.67 -27.47 -5.44
C GLY A 42 -22.73 -28.45 -5.97
N VAL A 43 -23.33 -28.14 -7.12
CA VAL A 43 -24.33 -29.00 -7.75
C VAL A 43 -23.61 -30.15 -8.46
N GLU A 44 -23.96 -31.39 -8.17
CA GLU A 44 -23.45 -32.55 -8.93
C GLU A 44 -23.98 -32.56 -10.37
N PRO A 45 -23.19 -33.03 -11.36
CA PRO A 45 -23.69 -33.13 -12.72
C PRO A 45 -24.79 -34.20 -12.75
N PRO A 46 -25.88 -33.98 -13.52
CA PRO A 46 -26.93 -34.98 -13.62
C PRO A 46 -26.38 -36.27 -14.24
N PRO A 47 -26.85 -37.45 -13.79
CA PRO A 47 -26.38 -38.72 -14.31
C PRO A 47 -26.62 -38.81 -15.82
N LEU A 48 -25.66 -39.40 -16.54
CA LEU A 48 -25.75 -39.59 -17.99
C LEU A 48 -26.93 -40.50 -18.36
N PRO A 49 -27.87 -40.06 -19.22
CA PRO A 49 -28.90 -40.92 -19.80
C PRO A 49 -28.29 -42.09 -20.59
N GLU A 50 -28.96 -43.24 -20.63
CA GLU A 50 -28.51 -44.45 -21.32
C GLU A 50 -28.23 -44.23 -22.82
N ASN A 51 -28.94 -43.30 -23.45
CA ASN A 51 -28.79 -42.91 -24.86
C ASN A 51 -27.91 -41.67 -25.08
N SER A 52 -26.99 -41.37 -24.16
CA SER A 52 -26.09 -40.21 -24.25
C SER A 52 -25.23 -40.21 -25.51
N THR A 53 -25.15 -39.06 -26.18
CA THR A 53 -24.20 -38.82 -27.28
C THR A 53 -22.77 -38.71 -26.76
N VAL A 54 -21.78 -38.94 -27.64
CA VAL A 54 -20.35 -38.74 -27.35
C VAL A 54 -20.06 -37.33 -26.82
N ALA A 55 -20.77 -36.31 -27.31
CA ALA A 55 -20.63 -34.94 -26.83
C ALA A 55 -21.12 -34.77 -25.38
N GLN A 56 -22.25 -35.38 -25.01
CA GLN A 56 -22.78 -35.35 -23.64
C GLN A 56 -21.87 -36.13 -22.67
N MET A 57 -21.38 -37.31 -23.07
CA MET A 57 -20.41 -38.09 -22.28
C MET A 57 -19.13 -37.30 -22.02
N LYS A 58 -18.59 -36.63 -23.06
CA LYS A 58 -17.40 -35.78 -22.93
C LYS A 58 -17.64 -34.59 -21.99
N PHE A 59 -18.75 -33.87 -22.15
CA PHE A 59 -19.09 -32.74 -21.28
C PHE A 59 -19.25 -33.17 -19.82
N HIS A 60 -19.93 -34.28 -19.54
CA HIS A 60 -20.04 -34.83 -18.19
C HIS A 60 -18.67 -35.20 -17.60
N SER A 61 -17.80 -35.84 -18.38
CA SER A 61 -16.43 -36.16 -17.96
C SER A 61 -15.60 -34.90 -17.63
N GLU A 62 -15.71 -33.85 -18.44
CA GLU A 62 -15.07 -32.55 -18.18
C GLU A 62 -15.61 -31.90 -16.89
N GLN A 63 -16.92 -32.00 -16.63
CA GLN A 63 -17.57 -31.50 -15.42
C GLN A 63 -17.13 -32.24 -14.15
N VAL A 64 -17.01 -33.57 -14.21
CA VAL A 64 -16.46 -34.39 -13.11
C VAL A 64 -14.98 -34.05 -12.88
N ALA A 65 -14.19 -33.92 -13.94
CA ALA A 65 -12.78 -33.56 -13.84
C ALA A 65 -12.57 -32.16 -13.22
N LYS A 66 -13.43 -31.18 -13.53
CA LYS A 66 -13.43 -29.86 -12.88
C LYS A 66 -13.69 -29.96 -11.36
N ARG A 67 -14.65 -30.79 -10.92
CA ARG A 67 -14.94 -31.05 -9.50
C ARG A 67 -13.73 -31.61 -8.75
N ALA A 68 -13.16 -32.71 -9.24
CA ALA A 68 -11.96 -33.30 -8.66
C ALA A 68 -10.76 -32.33 -8.62
N LYS A 69 -10.57 -31.53 -9.68
CA LYS A 69 -9.51 -30.51 -9.74
C LYS A 69 -9.73 -29.37 -8.75
N ALA A 70 -10.96 -28.89 -8.58
CA ALA A 70 -11.28 -27.84 -7.61
C ALA A 70 -11.01 -28.28 -6.17
N LEU A 71 -11.46 -29.49 -5.81
CA LEU A 71 -11.20 -30.10 -4.50
C LEU A 71 -9.69 -30.27 -4.24
N THR A 72 -8.97 -30.82 -5.22
CA THR A 72 -7.52 -31.01 -5.14
C THR A 72 -6.77 -29.69 -4.93
N ILE A 73 -7.18 -28.62 -5.63
CA ILE A 73 -6.59 -27.29 -5.45
C ILE A 73 -6.82 -26.77 -4.03
N LEU A 74 -8.03 -26.90 -3.48
CA LEU A 74 -8.33 -26.47 -2.11
C LEU A 74 -7.52 -27.27 -1.07
N HIS A 75 -7.45 -28.59 -1.19
CA HIS A 75 -6.64 -29.44 -0.32
C HIS A 75 -5.14 -29.09 -0.40
N SER A 76 -4.62 -28.81 -1.60
CA SER A 76 -3.20 -28.41 -1.78
C SER A 76 -2.86 -27.00 -1.29
N ALA A 77 -3.87 -26.22 -0.89
CA ALA A 77 -3.74 -24.80 -0.58
C ALA A 77 -3.91 -24.46 0.90
N VAL A 78 -3.94 -25.48 1.77
CA VAL A 78 -3.97 -25.37 3.23
C VAL A 78 -2.77 -26.13 3.82
N ASP A 79 -2.40 -25.84 5.06
CA ASP A 79 -1.41 -26.66 5.79
C ASP A 79 -2.02 -27.98 6.28
N ASP A 80 -1.16 -28.90 6.73
CA ASP A 80 -1.56 -30.25 7.16
C ASP A 80 -2.59 -30.21 8.33
N ASP A 81 -2.42 -29.27 9.26
CA ASP A 81 -3.31 -29.08 10.42
C ASP A 81 -4.74 -28.68 10.00
N ILE A 82 -4.88 -27.92 8.92
CA ILE A 82 -6.17 -27.52 8.36
C ILE A 82 -6.70 -28.60 7.41
N PHE A 83 -5.83 -29.22 6.59
CA PHE A 83 -6.18 -30.35 5.73
C PHE A 83 -6.87 -31.47 6.52
N MET A 84 -6.33 -31.84 7.68
CA MET A 84 -6.90 -32.87 8.56
C MET A 84 -8.32 -32.57 9.09
N ARG A 85 -8.81 -31.33 8.98
CA ARG A 85 -10.19 -30.92 9.38
C ARG A 85 -11.20 -30.93 8.23
N ILE A 86 -10.71 -30.88 6.99
CA ILE A 86 -11.51 -30.78 5.77
C ILE A 86 -11.42 -32.05 4.90
N SER A 87 -10.48 -32.95 5.19
CA SER A 87 -10.17 -34.13 4.37
C SER A 87 -11.29 -35.17 4.27
N ASN A 88 -12.32 -35.06 5.12
CA ASN A 88 -13.53 -35.89 5.11
C ASN A 88 -14.72 -35.23 4.38
N LEU A 89 -14.50 -34.12 3.68
CA LEU A 89 -15.52 -33.41 2.90
C LEU A 89 -15.35 -33.77 1.43
N ASP A 90 -16.43 -34.24 0.80
CA ASP A 90 -16.38 -34.83 -0.54
C ASP A 90 -16.41 -33.78 -1.66
N THR A 91 -16.97 -32.59 -1.40
CA THR A 91 -17.10 -31.53 -2.41
C THR A 91 -16.21 -30.31 -2.13
N ALA A 92 -15.74 -29.69 -3.21
CA ALA A 92 -14.99 -28.43 -3.14
C ALA A 92 -15.81 -27.28 -2.50
N LYS A 93 -17.15 -27.36 -2.55
CA LYS A 93 -18.04 -26.42 -1.89
C LYS A 93 -18.03 -26.59 -0.37
N GLU A 94 -18.22 -27.80 0.14
CA GLU A 94 -18.18 -28.08 1.57
C GLU A 94 -16.85 -27.67 2.18
N VAL A 95 -15.73 -27.96 1.50
CA VAL A 95 -14.39 -27.49 1.90
C VAL A 95 -14.34 -25.96 1.97
N TRP A 96 -14.83 -25.25 0.95
CA TRP A 96 -14.84 -23.79 0.94
C TRP A 96 -15.71 -23.20 2.06
N GLU A 97 -16.92 -23.74 2.24
CA GLU A 97 -17.88 -23.31 3.28
C GLU A 97 -17.33 -23.59 4.67
N LYS A 98 -16.65 -24.73 4.89
CA LYS A 98 -16.02 -25.07 6.17
C LYS A 98 -14.86 -24.14 6.51
N LEU A 99 -13.98 -23.86 5.55
CA LEU A 99 -12.89 -22.89 5.73
C LEU A 99 -13.45 -21.48 6.00
N GLN A 100 -14.56 -21.12 5.36
CA GLN A 100 -15.23 -19.84 5.62
C GLN A 100 -15.84 -19.81 7.03
N GLU A 101 -16.52 -20.87 7.48
CA GLU A 101 -17.09 -20.96 8.83
C GLU A 101 -16.01 -20.85 9.92
N GLU A 102 -14.93 -21.63 9.82
CA GLU A 102 -13.90 -21.73 10.85
C GLU A 102 -12.98 -20.48 10.90
N PHE A 103 -12.65 -19.89 9.75
CA PHE A 103 -11.58 -18.87 9.67
C PHE A 103 -12.01 -17.47 9.25
N PHE A 104 -13.19 -17.25 8.66
CA PHE A 104 -13.74 -15.90 8.51
C PHE A 104 -14.25 -15.34 9.85
N GLY A 105 -14.53 -16.24 10.80
CA GLY A 105 -15.20 -15.93 12.05
C GLY A 105 -16.68 -15.60 11.86
N ASN A 106 -17.42 -15.54 12.97
CA ASN A 106 -18.81 -15.12 12.92
C ASN A 106 -18.94 -13.60 12.66
N GLU A 107 -20.13 -13.20 12.19
CA GLU A 107 -20.43 -11.81 11.84
C GLU A 107 -20.16 -10.82 12.99
N ARG A 108 -20.33 -11.23 14.27
CA ARG A 108 -19.98 -10.41 15.44
C ARG A 108 -18.48 -10.15 15.57
N THR A 109 -17.63 -11.16 15.34
CA THR A 109 -16.17 -11.01 15.37
C THR A 109 -15.69 -10.09 14.25
N LYS A 110 -16.22 -10.28 13.04
CA LYS A 110 -15.97 -9.44 11.87
C LYS A 110 -16.38 -7.98 12.11
N GLN A 111 -17.58 -7.73 12.66
CA GLN A 111 -18.02 -6.38 13.05
C GLN A 111 -17.10 -5.75 14.10
N MET A 112 -16.61 -6.52 15.07
CA MET A 112 -15.65 -6.02 16.07
C MET A 112 -14.30 -5.64 15.44
N GLN A 113 -13.78 -6.44 14.49
CA GLN A 113 -12.58 -6.11 13.72
C GLN A 113 -12.76 -4.82 12.92
N VAL A 114 -13.89 -4.69 12.20
CA VAL A 114 -14.26 -3.46 11.47
C VAL A 114 -14.30 -2.25 12.39
N LEU A 115 -14.93 -2.36 13.58
CA LEU A 115 -14.99 -1.27 14.55
C LEU A 115 -13.60 -0.86 15.06
N ASN A 116 -12.71 -1.84 15.30
CA ASN A 116 -11.34 -1.55 15.71
C ASN A 116 -10.52 -0.89 14.58
N LEU A 117 -10.65 -1.35 13.34
CA LEU A 117 -10.02 -0.72 12.18
C LEU A 117 -10.57 0.70 11.90
N LYS A 118 -11.88 0.92 12.10
CA LYS A 118 -12.48 2.26 12.02
C LYS A 118 -11.91 3.18 13.12
N ARG A 119 -11.73 2.69 14.35
CA ARG A 119 -11.03 3.44 15.42
C ARG A 119 -9.57 3.73 15.07
N GLU A 120 -8.83 2.77 14.50
CA GLU A 120 -7.45 2.96 14.04
C GLU A 120 -7.39 4.03 12.93
N PHE A 121 -8.29 3.97 11.95
CA PHE A 121 -8.42 4.97 10.90
C PHE A 121 -8.69 6.38 11.47
N GLU A 122 -9.57 6.53 12.46
CA GLU A 122 -9.79 7.82 13.11
C GLU A 122 -8.59 8.27 13.97
N ALA A 123 -7.88 7.36 14.63
CA ALA A 123 -6.70 7.65 15.45
C ALA A 123 -5.43 7.97 14.63
N LEU A 124 -5.34 7.50 13.37
CA LEU A 124 -4.18 7.77 12.51
C LEU A 124 -3.95 9.27 12.32
N LYS A 125 -2.73 9.72 12.65
CA LYS A 125 -2.21 11.05 12.36
C LYS A 125 -0.81 10.93 11.73
N MET A 126 -0.44 11.87 10.88
CA MET A 126 0.91 11.93 10.30
C MET A 126 1.88 12.60 11.29
N ASN A 127 3.08 12.05 11.43
CA ASN A 127 4.09 12.61 12.34
C ASN A 127 4.84 13.81 11.72
N GLU A 128 5.47 14.64 12.57
CA GLU A 128 6.18 15.84 12.10
C GLU A 128 7.39 15.58 11.20
N VAL A 129 8.01 14.42 11.33
CA VAL A 129 9.17 14.00 10.53
C VAL A 129 8.84 12.90 9.51
N GLU A 130 7.58 12.45 9.47
CA GLU A 130 7.13 11.46 8.50
C GLU A 130 6.94 12.11 7.12
N ASN A 131 7.23 11.34 6.06
CA ASN A 131 6.99 11.74 4.68
C ASN A 131 5.62 11.24 4.19
N ILE A 132 5.10 11.85 3.12
CA ILE A 132 3.76 11.57 2.59
C ILE A 132 3.61 10.11 2.15
N LYS A 133 4.66 9.50 1.57
CA LYS A 133 4.59 8.13 1.05
C LYS A 133 4.40 7.11 2.17
N ASP A 134 5.12 7.26 3.27
CA ASP A 134 5.05 6.32 4.41
C ASP A 134 3.73 6.49 5.16
N PHE A 135 3.28 7.73 5.38
CA PHE A 135 1.96 8.00 5.95
C PHE A 135 0.82 7.40 5.11
N MET A 136 0.81 7.67 3.80
CA MET A 136 -0.19 7.11 2.89
C MET A 136 -0.15 5.58 2.82
N THR A 137 1.04 4.97 2.97
CA THR A 137 1.17 3.50 3.04
C THR A 137 0.48 2.93 4.28
N LYS A 138 0.66 3.55 5.46
CA LYS A 138 -0.07 3.15 6.68
C LYS A 138 -1.58 3.37 6.55
N LEU A 139 -1.99 4.53 6.04
CA LEU A 139 -3.41 4.87 5.87
C LEU A 139 -4.11 3.88 4.93
N MET A 140 -3.53 3.63 3.76
CA MET A 140 -4.09 2.71 2.78
C MET A 140 -4.11 1.25 3.26
N LYS A 141 -3.18 0.84 4.14
CA LYS A 141 -3.24 -0.48 4.78
C LYS A 141 -4.55 -0.65 5.57
N VAL A 142 -4.87 0.29 6.46
CA VAL A 142 -6.10 0.24 7.27
C VAL A 142 -7.36 0.34 6.39
N VAL A 143 -7.38 1.27 5.42
CA VAL A 143 -8.46 1.39 4.42
C VAL A 143 -8.73 0.07 3.70
N ASN A 144 -7.68 -0.60 3.23
CA ASN A 144 -7.80 -1.84 2.49
C ASN A 144 -8.25 -3.00 3.37
N GLN A 145 -7.86 -3.04 4.66
CA GLN A 145 -8.37 -4.02 5.62
C GLN A 145 -9.87 -3.82 5.88
N ILE A 146 -10.35 -2.58 6.03
CA ILE A 146 -11.79 -2.28 6.18
C ILE A 146 -12.56 -2.75 4.93
N ARG A 147 -12.07 -2.41 3.74
CA ARG A 147 -12.69 -2.80 2.45
C ARG A 147 -12.69 -4.32 2.24
N LEU A 148 -11.63 -5.01 2.68
CA LEU A 148 -11.51 -6.47 2.60
C LEU A 148 -12.54 -7.21 3.48
N LEU A 149 -12.92 -6.62 4.62
CA LEU A 149 -14.04 -7.10 5.45
C LEU A 149 -15.43 -6.72 4.89
N GLY A 150 -15.48 -6.14 3.69
CA GLY A 150 -16.72 -5.81 2.96
C GLY A 150 -17.33 -4.44 3.28
N GLU A 151 -16.64 -3.61 4.08
CA GLU A 151 -17.13 -2.30 4.50
C GLU A 151 -16.74 -1.19 3.52
N LYS A 152 -17.72 -0.37 3.13
CA LYS A 152 -17.52 0.69 2.14
C LYS A 152 -16.93 1.93 2.80
N LEU A 153 -15.65 2.19 2.50
CA LEU A 153 -14.97 3.43 2.85
C LEU A 153 -14.63 4.19 1.54
N PRO A 154 -15.36 5.26 1.17
CA PRO A 154 -15.18 5.95 -0.10
C PRO A 154 -13.92 6.82 -0.11
N ASP A 155 -13.36 7.06 -1.31
CA ASP A 155 -12.12 7.84 -1.46
C ASP A 155 -12.25 9.29 -0.96
N SER A 156 -13.45 9.89 -0.99
CA SER A 156 -13.73 11.20 -0.41
C SER A 156 -13.42 11.25 1.09
N ARG A 157 -13.82 10.21 1.85
CA ARG A 157 -13.54 10.09 3.29
C ARG A 157 -12.04 9.95 3.56
N ILE A 158 -11.28 9.36 2.64
CA ILE A 158 -9.82 9.26 2.71
C ILE A 158 -9.18 10.62 2.43
N VAL A 159 -9.65 11.35 1.42
CA VAL A 159 -9.22 12.72 1.11
C VAL A 159 -9.44 13.66 2.30
N GLU A 160 -10.65 13.69 2.86
CA GLU A 160 -10.97 14.42 4.09
C GLU A 160 -10.03 14.04 5.25
N LYS A 161 -9.81 12.73 5.45
CA LYS A 161 -8.92 12.23 6.51
C LYS A 161 -7.50 12.73 6.33
N VAL A 162 -6.95 12.71 5.12
CA VAL A 162 -5.60 13.22 4.82
C VAL A 162 -5.54 14.70 5.16
N LEU A 163 -6.42 15.52 4.58
CA LEU A 163 -6.44 16.97 4.76
C LEU A 163 -6.45 17.39 6.24
N VAL A 164 -7.22 16.70 7.08
CA VAL A 164 -7.37 17.01 8.52
C VAL A 164 -6.18 16.56 9.38
N VAL A 165 -5.35 15.61 8.94
CA VAL A 165 -4.28 15.02 9.78
C VAL A 165 -2.86 15.22 9.27
N LEU A 166 -2.69 15.90 8.13
CA LEU A 166 -1.39 16.41 7.70
C LEU A 166 -0.90 17.50 8.67
N PRO A 167 0.41 17.61 8.94
CA PRO A 167 0.90 18.66 9.82
C PRO A 167 1.04 20.02 9.14
N GLU A 168 1.23 21.07 9.94
CA GLU A 168 1.20 22.49 9.55
C GLU A 168 2.08 22.83 8.33
N ARG A 169 3.18 22.11 8.11
CA ARG A 169 4.07 22.27 6.94
C ARG A 169 3.36 22.09 5.58
N PHE A 170 2.18 21.48 5.55
CA PHE A 170 1.37 21.27 4.35
C PHE A 170 0.23 22.29 4.17
N GLU A 171 -0.08 23.14 5.17
CA GLU A 171 -1.24 24.07 5.15
C GLU A 171 -1.26 24.99 3.93
N SER A 172 -0.13 25.65 3.65
CA SER A 172 0.03 26.48 2.44
C SER A 172 -0.31 25.77 1.13
N LYS A 173 -0.16 24.43 1.08
CA LYS A 173 -0.53 23.62 -0.08
C LYS A 173 -1.98 23.15 -0.02
N ILE A 174 -2.54 22.90 1.17
CA ILE A 174 -3.97 22.65 1.39
C ILE A 174 -4.78 23.84 0.87
N SER A 175 -4.52 25.06 1.34
CA SER A 175 -5.24 26.27 0.90
C SER A 175 -5.15 26.50 -0.61
N SER A 176 -3.97 26.28 -1.21
CA SER A 176 -3.78 26.36 -2.66
C SER A 176 -4.60 25.32 -3.45
N LEU A 177 -4.85 24.13 -2.89
CA LEU A 177 -5.70 23.11 -3.50
C LEU A 177 -7.19 23.42 -3.31
N GLU A 178 -7.57 23.96 -2.16
CA GLU A 178 -8.91 24.45 -1.85
C GLU A 178 -9.36 25.52 -2.84
N GLU A 179 -8.56 26.57 -3.00
CA GLU A 179 -8.83 27.68 -3.92
C GLU A 179 -8.92 27.26 -5.39
N SER A 180 -8.10 26.29 -5.82
CA SER A 180 -7.98 25.95 -7.24
C SER A 180 -9.03 24.97 -7.77
N LYS A 181 -9.60 24.11 -6.91
CA LYS A 181 -10.58 23.07 -7.33
C LYS A 181 -11.76 22.88 -6.39
N GLY A 182 -11.63 23.25 -5.12
CA GLY A 182 -12.56 22.90 -4.05
C GLY A 182 -12.39 21.45 -3.56
N LEU A 183 -12.45 21.25 -2.23
CA LEU A 183 -12.16 19.98 -1.56
C LEU A 183 -12.98 18.78 -2.05
N SER A 184 -14.22 19.00 -2.46
CA SER A 184 -15.12 17.93 -2.92
C SER A 184 -14.78 17.38 -4.31
N LYS A 185 -13.85 18.01 -5.05
CA LYS A 185 -13.49 17.64 -6.43
C LYS A 185 -12.06 17.10 -6.58
N ILE A 186 -11.23 17.19 -5.54
CA ILE A 186 -9.86 16.67 -5.61
C ILE A 186 -9.86 15.15 -5.44
N SER A 187 -9.22 14.44 -6.36
CA SER A 187 -9.07 12.99 -6.23
C SER A 187 -7.92 12.64 -5.29
N LEU A 188 -7.98 11.44 -4.68
CA LEU A 188 -6.93 10.97 -3.77
C LEU A 188 -5.56 10.92 -4.45
N THR A 189 -5.49 10.54 -5.72
CA THR A 189 -4.25 10.50 -6.51
C THR A 189 -3.68 11.89 -6.77
N GLU A 190 -4.52 12.86 -7.13
CA GLU A 190 -4.10 14.26 -7.29
C GLU A 190 -3.59 14.85 -5.98
N LEU A 191 -4.28 14.59 -4.87
CA LEU A 191 -3.90 15.04 -3.53
C LEU A 191 -2.51 14.51 -3.13
N VAL A 192 -2.30 13.20 -3.25
CA VAL A 192 -1.02 12.55 -2.90
C VAL A 192 0.12 13.06 -3.78
N ASN A 193 -0.10 13.16 -5.10
CA ASN A 193 0.89 13.68 -6.03
C ASN A 193 1.26 15.14 -5.71
N ALA A 194 0.28 15.96 -5.34
CA ALA A 194 0.50 17.37 -5.01
C ALA A 194 1.38 17.57 -3.77
N PHE A 195 1.18 16.77 -2.70
CA PHE A 195 2.01 16.83 -1.50
C PHE A 195 3.39 16.19 -1.70
N GLN A 196 3.48 15.06 -2.42
CA GLN A 196 4.78 14.44 -2.76
C GLN A 196 5.66 15.40 -3.57
N ALA A 197 5.09 16.10 -4.56
CA ALA A 197 5.81 17.11 -5.33
C ALA A 197 6.27 18.31 -4.49
N GLN A 198 5.49 18.75 -3.49
CA GLN A 198 5.90 19.78 -2.54
C GLN A 198 7.07 19.31 -1.67
N GLU A 199 6.99 18.08 -1.15
CA GLU A 199 8.00 17.48 -0.27
C GLU A 199 9.33 17.28 -1.01
N GLN A 200 9.31 16.73 -2.22
CA GLN A 200 10.49 16.62 -3.09
C GLN A 200 11.15 17.98 -3.36
N ARG A 201 10.36 19.01 -3.71
CA ARG A 201 10.86 20.38 -3.92
C ARG A 201 11.45 21.00 -2.64
N ARG A 202 10.97 20.60 -1.45
CA ARG A 202 11.52 21.04 -0.16
C ARG A 202 12.87 20.39 0.12
N LEU A 203 13.02 19.10 -0.18
CA LEU A 203 14.26 18.35 0.01
C LEU A 203 15.39 18.89 -0.88
N LEU A 204 15.16 19.03 -2.19
CA LEU A 204 16.16 19.56 -3.13
C LEU A 204 16.74 20.92 -2.69
N ARG A 205 15.88 21.86 -2.27
CA ARG A 205 16.33 23.17 -1.75
C ARG A 205 17.09 23.08 -0.42
N GLN A 206 16.86 22.05 0.39
CA GLN A 206 17.64 21.83 1.62
C GLN A 206 19.02 21.26 1.28
N GLU A 207 19.11 20.36 0.31
CA GLU A 207 20.39 19.84 -0.22
C GLU A 207 21.24 20.96 -0.84
N GLU A 208 20.68 21.76 -1.75
CA GLU A 208 21.32 22.95 -2.35
C GLU A 208 21.84 23.94 -1.29
N ALA A 209 21.07 24.17 -0.22
CA ALA A 209 21.47 25.07 0.87
C ALA A 209 22.61 24.50 1.73
N ILE A 210 22.60 23.18 1.99
CA ILE A 210 23.67 22.48 2.70
C ILE A 210 24.96 22.50 1.88
N GLU A 211 24.89 22.17 0.59
CA GLU A 211 26.05 22.23 -0.31
C GLU A 211 26.62 23.65 -0.38
N SER A 212 25.77 24.66 -0.52
CA SER A 212 26.18 26.07 -0.54
C SER A 212 26.91 26.46 0.75
N ALA A 213 26.41 26.06 1.92
CA ALA A 213 27.03 26.32 3.22
C ALA A 213 28.38 25.61 3.39
N LEU A 214 28.53 24.39 2.87
CA LEU A 214 29.79 23.64 2.87
C LEU A 214 30.85 24.31 1.97
N HIS A 215 30.46 24.75 0.77
CA HIS A 215 31.36 25.47 -0.16
C HIS A 215 31.86 26.80 0.43
N VAL A 216 31.01 27.55 1.13
CA VAL A 216 31.41 28.78 1.85
C VAL A 216 32.40 28.47 2.97
N ARG A 217 32.17 27.39 3.76
CA ARG A 217 33.12 26.96 4.81
C ARG A 217 34.49 26.56 4.25
N HIS A 218 34.55 25.90 3.10
CA HIS A 218 35.81 25.52 2.46
C HIS A 218 36.60 26.73 1.92
N LYS A 219 35.93 27.79 1.45
CA LYS A 219 36.61 29.04 1.05
C LYS A 219 37.03 29.93 2.22
N GLY A 220 36.56 29.66 3.45
CA GLY A 220 36.87 30.45 4.65
C GLY A 220 38.22 30.17 5.32
N LYS A 221 39.08 29.29 4.78
CA LYS A 221 40.37 28.94 5.40
C LYS A 221 41.56 29.04 4.45
N GLY A 222 42.17 30.21 4.39
CA GLY A 222 43.59 30.38 3.99
C GLY A 222 43.92 31.70 3.28
N PRO A 223 45.11 32.30 3.50
CA PRO A 223 46.00 32.21 4.66
C PRO A 223 46.15 33.57 5.39
N ALA A 224 46.48 33.52 6.68
CA ALA A 224 46.84 34.74 7.43
C ALA A 224 48.18 35.31 6.92
N MET A 225 48.19 36.59 6.51
CA MET A 225 49.43 37.30 6.20
C MET A 225 50.30 37.44 7.46
N LYS A 226 51.36 36.62 7.56
CA LYS A 226 52.44 36.86 8.52
C LYS A 226 53.21 38.10 8.11
N GLY A 227 53.26 39.11 8.99
CA GLY A 227 54.07 40.30 8.78
C GLY A 227 55.56 39.97 8.65
N LYS A 228 56.25 40.68 7.76
CA LYS A 228 57.71 40.74 7.71
C LYS A 228 58.17 42.09 8.24
N PHE A 229 58.82 42.06 9.41
CA PHE A 229 59.62 43.17 9.93
C PHE A 229 60.93 43.26 9.14
N VAL A 230 61.25 44.45 8.61
CA VAL A 230 62.62 44.87 8.24
C VAL A 230 62.69 46.39 8.46
N GLY A 231 63.57 46.85 9.36
CA GLY A 231 64.00 48.27 9.43
C GLY A 231 65.20 48.49 8.49
N GLU A 232 65.70 49.69 8.21
CA GLU A 232 65.43 51.07 8.70
C GLU A 232 65.61 52.06 7.50
N HIS A 233 65.85 53.38 7.54
CA HIS A 233 66.21 54.35 8.60
C HIS A 233 65.91 55.81 8.17
N ALA A 234 65.89 56.74 9.14
CA ALA A 234 66.07 58.20 9.03
C ALA A 234 65.18 59.06 8.08
N GLY A 235 64.54 60.08 8.65
CA GLY A 235 64.01 61.23 7.91
C GLY A 235 63.15 62.17 8.77
N LYS A 236 63.71 63.33 9.16
CA LYS A 236 62.96 64.48 9.73
C LYS A 236 61.86 64.90 8.73
N ASP A 237 60.72 65.51 9.12
CA ASP A 237 60.66 66.71 9.94
C ASP A 237 59.24 67.04 10.47
N SER A 238 59.18 68.07 11.31
CA SER A 238 57.98 68.53 12.03
C SER A 238 57.01 69.36 11.18
N LYS A 239 55.69 69.24 11.43
CA LYS A 239 54.80 70.39 11.73
C LYS A 239 53.39 70.00 12.23
N LYS A 240 52.81 70.94 12.97
CA LYS A 240 51.53 70.86 13.71
C LYS A 240 50.31 71.22 12.85
N ARG A 241 49.13 70.90 13.41
CA ARG A 241 47.79 71.54 13.35
C ARG A 241 46.72 70.58 12.81
N GLU A 242 45.80 70.07 13.64
CA GLU A 242 44.67 70.73 14.35
C GLU A 242 43.36 70.69 13.55
N THR A 243 42.38 69.99 14.13
CA THR A 243 40.92 70.26 14.11
C THR A 243 40.12 70.22 12.78
N PHE A 244 39.22 69.21 12.73
CA PHE A 244 37.82 69.27 12.24
C PHE A 244 37.03 70.50 12.74
N PRO A 245 35.75 70.76 12.31
CA PRO A 245 35.01 70.27 11.13
C PRO A 245 34.24 71.39 10.36
N LYS A 246 33.64 71.04 9.21
CA LYS A 246 32.17 71.07 9.02
C LYS A 246 31.77 70.29 7.78
#